data_AF-A0A1L5FA78-F1
#
_entry.id   AF-A0A1L5FA78-F1
#
_cell.length_a   1.000
_cell.length_b   1.000
_cell.length_c   1.000
_cell.angle_alpha   90.00
_cell.angle_beta   90.00
_cell.angle_gamma   90.00
#
_symmetry.space_group_name_H-M   'P 1'
#
loop_
_entity.id
_entity.type
_entity.pdbx_description
1 polymer ?
#
loop_
_entity_poly.entity_id
_entity_poly.type
_entity_poly.pdbx_seq_one_letter_code
_entity_poly.pdbx_strand_id
1 'polypeptide(L)'
;MAIRQEVFFLMKDENRTVTKITEQNLFPVPLKYQMTEEQMRKDYYYYLAQKIIKSMLDKGLITNDEFNRIMKLNRQSFSPNLVEIMP
;
A
#
# COMPACT_ATOMS: atom_id res chain seq x y z
N MET A 1 -5.17 39.33 22.09
CA MET A 1 -5.55 38.05 21.45
C MET A 1 -5.46 38.22 19.93
N ALA A 2 -4.25 38.38 19.37
CA ALA A 2 -4.04 38.79 17.97
C ALA A 2 -3.08 37.85 17.20
N ILE A 3 -2.22 37.10 17.91
CA ILE A 3 -1.20 36.22 17.29
C ILE A 3 -1.84 35.00 16.61
N ARG A 4 -3.03 34.57 17.03
CA ARG A 4 -3.73 33.43 16.40
C ARG A 4 -4.35 33.74 15.03
N GLN A 5 -4.48 35.00 14.63
CA GLN A 5 -5.07 35.36 13.34
C GLN A 5 -4.01 35.62 12.25
N GLU A 6 -2.83 36.13 12.63
CA GLU A 6 -1.71 36.34 11.68
C GLU A 6 -1.06 35.03 11.22
N VAL A 7 -0.94 34.03 12.10
CA VAL A 7 -0.40 32.70 11.72
C VAL A 7 -1.37 31.95 10.79
N PHE A 8 -2.69 32.17 10.94
CA PHE A 8 -3.70 31.63 10.04
C PHE A 8 -3.65 32.28 8.64
N PHE A 9 -3.19 33.53 8.54
CA PHE A 9 -3.04 34.25 7.28
C PHE A 9 -1.78 33.82 6.50
N LEU A 10 -0.71 33.39 7.19
CA LEU A 10 0.55 32.95 6.56
C LEU A 10 0.52 31.54 5.97
N MET A 11 -0.43 30.68 6.36
CA MET A 11 -0.57 29.33 5.78
C MET A 11 -1.49 29.26 4.54
N LYS A 12 -1.96 30.41 4.01
CA LYS A 12 -2.90 30.44 2.88
C LYS A 12 -2.28 30.84 1.53
N ASP A 13 -0.96 31.00 1.46
CA ASP A 13 -0.26 31.56 0.29
C ASP A 13 0.85 30.67 -0.30
N GLU A 14 0.69 29.34 -0.24
CA GLU A 14 1.57 28.40 -0.95
C GLU A 14 0.96 27.81 -2.23
N ASN A 15 -0.15 28.36 -2.72
CA ASN A 15 -0.60 28.15 -4.09
C ASN A 15 -0.04 29.24 -5.01
N ARG A 16 1.29 29.29 -5.16
CA ARG A 16 1.93 30.06 -6.23
C ARG A 16 1.99 29.22 -7.49
N THR A 17 1.15 29.57 -8.43
CA THR A 17 1.17 29.12 -9.82
C THR A 17 2.46 29.58 -10.50
N VAL A 18 3.37 28.64 -10.80
CA VAL A 18 4.34 28.81 -11.90
C VAL A 18 4.47 27.50 -12.67
N THR A 19 3.69 27.39 -13.74
CA THR A 19 4.14 26.88 -15.03
C THR A 19 3.03 27.14 -16.05
N LYS A 20 3.21 28.18 -16.86
CA LYS A 20 2.58 28.23 -18.18
C LYS A 20 3.15 27.04 -18.96
N ILE A 21 2.42 25.92 -19.01
CA ILE A 21 2.65 24.87 -19.99
C ILE A 21 1.29 24.53 -20.59
N THR A 22 1.21 24.87 -21.87
CA THR A 22 0.22 24.55 -22.91
C THR A 22 -0.88 23.55 -22.55
N GLU A 23 -2.11 24.01 -22.73
CA GLU A 23 -3.37 23.26 -22.74
C GLU A 23 -3.23 21.89 -23.42
N GLN A 24 -3.14 20.84 -22.63
CA GLN A 24 -3.47 19.49 -23.07
C GLN A 24 -4.28 18.86 -21.95
N ASN A 25 -5.58 18.70 -22.19
CA ASN A 25 -6.59 17.99 -21.40
C ASN A 25 -6.00 17.21 -20.21
N LEU A 26 -5.86 17.89 -19.08
CA LEU A 26 -5.78 17.21 -17.78
C LEU A 26 -7.19 16.72 -17.50
N PHE A 27 -7.53 15.55 -18.05
CA PHE A 27 -8.56 14.74 -17.44
C PHE A 27 -8.18 14.63 -15.96
N PRO A 28 -9.04 15.01 -15.00
CA PRO A 28 -8.74 14.79 -13.60
C PRO A 28 -8.57 13.28 -13.46
N VAL A 29 -7.32 12.81 -13.37
CA VAL A 29 -7.04 11.42 -13.06
C VAL A 29 -7.69 11.23 -11.69
N PRO A 30 -8.77 10.46 -11.58
CA PRO A 30 -9.38 10.20 -10.29
C PRO A 30 -8.28 9.67 -9.41
N LEU A 31 -8.10 10.22 -8.20
CA LEU A 31 -7.06 9.85 -7.26
C LEU A 31 -6.88 8.32 -7.26
N LYS A 32 -5.80 7.90 -7.94
CA LYS A 32 -5.36 6.52 -8.07
C LYS A 32 -5.22 5.95 -6.66
N TYR A 33 -5.99 4.91 -6.37
CA TYR A 33 -5.79 3.92 -5.29
C TYR A 33 -4.73 4.32 -4.24
N GLN A 34 -5.12 5.10 -3.24
CA GLN A 34 -4.23 5.35 -2.10
C GLN A 34 -4.27 4.13 -1.19
N MET A 35 -3.20 3.34 -1.20
CA MET A 35 -3.05 2.20 -0.31
C MET A 35 -2.85 2.69 1.12
N THR A 36 -3.70 2.25 2.05
CA THR A 36 -3.57 2.62 3.47
C THR A 36 -2.36 1.94 4.09
N GLU A 37 -1.78 2.53 5.14
CA GLU A 37 -0.66 1.91 5.87
C GLU A 37 -1.00 0.51 6.39
N GLU A 38 -2.25 0.30 6.84
CA GLU A 38 -2.71 -1.02 7.28
C GLU A 38 -2.62 -2.04 6.14
N GLN A 39 -3.01 -1.65 4.93
CA GLN A 39 -2.93 -2.51 3.76
C GLN A 39 -1.48 -2.80 3.38
N MET A 40 -0.60 -1.79 3.41
CA MET A 40 0.85 -2.00 3.20
C MET A 40 1.41 -3.02 4.18
N ARG A 41 1.01 -2.92 5.45
CA ARG A 41 1.46 -3.83 6.50
C ARG A 41 0.92 -5.25 6.30
N LYS A 42 -0.35 -5.40 5.91
CA LYS A 42 -0.93 -6.73 5.59
C LYS A 42 -0.20 -7.40 4.43
N ASP A 43 0.09 -6.65 3.37
CA ASP A 43 0.83 -7.16 2.21
C ASP A 43 2.26 -7.59 2.62
N TYR A 44 2.94 -6.80 3.46
CA TYR A 44 4.26 -7.16 3.98
C TYR A 44 4.23 -8.43 4.84
N TYR A 45 3.26 -8.57 5.74
CA TYR A 45 3.14 -9.79 6.55
C TYR A 45 2.75 -11.02 5.73
N TYR A 46 1.91 -10.84 4.71
CA TYR A 46 1.61 -11.91 3.75
C TYR A 46 2.89 -12.40 3.06
N TYR A 47 3.73 -11.49 2.57
CA TYR A 47 5.02 -11.83 1.96
C TYR A 47 5.93 -12.62 2.92
N LEU A 48 6.07 -12.17 4.17
CA LEU A 48 6.86 -12.88 5.18
C LEU A 48 6.31 -14.28 5.45
N ALA A 49 4.98 -14.42 5.58
CA ALA A 49 4.34 -15.70 5.83
C ALA A 49 4.64 -16.69 4.69
N GLN A 50 4.56 -16.26 3.42
CA GLN A 50 4.92 -17.09 2.27
C GLN A 50 6.37 -17.59 2.36
N LYS A 51 7.33 -16.71 2.69
CA LYS A 51 8.75 -17.09 2.82
C LYS A 51 8.97 -18.13 3.91
N ILE A 52 8.33 -17.96 5.07
CA ILE A 52 8.46 -18.90 6.19
C ILE A 52 7.91 -20.27 5.79
N ILE A 53 6.71 -20.34 5.23
CA ILE A 53 6.06 -21.61 4.87
C ILE A 53 6.84 -22.31 3.75
N LYS A 54 7.38 -21.55 2.79
CA LYS A 54 8.27 -22.10 1.76
C LYS A 54 9.52 -22.72 2.39
N SER A 55 10.15 -22.03 3.34
CA SER A 55 11.27 -22.62 4.09
C SER A 55 10.88 -23.87 4.88
N MET A 56 9.65 -23.96 5.40
CA MET A 56 9.19 -25.15 6.12
C MET A 56 9.04 -26.34 5.16
N LEU A 57 8.47 -26.10 3.97
CA LEU A 57 8.34 -27.10 2.92
C LEU A 57 9.71 -27.59 2.44
N ASP A 58 10.62 -26.67 2.15
CA ASP A 58 11.96 -27.00 1.63
C ASP A 58 12.80 -27.79 2.66
N LYS A 59 12.52 -27.60 3.96
CA LYS A 59 13.12 -28.38 5.06
C LYS A 59 12.40 -29.70 5.35
N GLY A 60 11.32 -30.01 4.64
CA GLY A 60 10.52 -31.22 4.87
C GLY A 60 9.73 -31.20 6.18
N LEU A 61 9.51 -30.02 6.78
CA LEU A 61 8.73 -29.89 8.03
C LEU A 61 7.22 -29.96 7.80
N ILE A 62 6.78 -29.72 6.56
CA ILE A 62 5.40 -29.82 6.11
C ILE A 62 5.37 -30.50 4.75
N THR A 63 4.24 -31.10 4.43
CA THR A 63 3.95 -31.70 3.13
C THR A 63 3.52 -30.64 2.10
N ASN A 64 3.53 -30.99 0.81
CA ASN A 64 2.99 -30.13 -0.25
C ASN A 64 1.50 -29.83 -0.04
N ASP A 65 0.73 -30.79 0.46
CA ASP A 65 -0.71 -30.61 0.72
C ASP A 65 -0.96 -29.62 1.86
N GLU A 66 -0.19 -29.73 2.94
CA GLU A 66 -0.23 -28.77 4.05
C GLU A 66 0.21 -27.38 3.60
N PHE A 67 1.29 -27.28 2.80
CA PHE A 67 1.72 -26.03 2.20
C PHE A 67 0.58 -25.34 1.45
N ASN A 68 -0.11 -26.05 0.56
CA ASN A 68 -1.22 -25.53 -0.22
C ASN A 68 -2.39 -25.06 0.66
N ARG A 69 -2.72 -25.84 1.71
CA ARG A 69 -3.78 -25.50 2.64
C ARG A 69 -3.45 -24.24 3.45
N ILE A 70 -2.22 -24.12 3.94
CA ILE A 70 -1.77 -22.93 4.68
C ILE A 70 -1.73 -21.71 3.75
N MET A 71 -1.27 -21.86 2.52
CA MET A 71 -1.21 -20.74 1.55
C MET A 71 -2.61 -20.19 1.25
N LYS A 72 -3.61 -21.07 1.09
CA LYS A 72 -5.01 -20.67 0.94
C LYS A 72 -5.51 -19.89 2.16
N LEU A 73 -5.23 -20.35 3.37
CA LEU A 73 -5.61 -19.67 4.61
C LEU A 73 -4.92 -18.31 4.75
N ASN A 74 -3.65 -18.19 4.38
CA ASN A 74 -2.94 -16.91 4.39
C ASN A 74 -3.56 -15.90 3.43
N ARG A 75 -3.91 -16.30 2.21
CA ARG A 75 -4.60 -15.41 1.27
C ARG A 75 -5.93 -14.88 1.84
N GLN A 76 -6.68 -15.75 2.52
CA GLN A 76 -7.94 -15.35 3.17
C GLN A 76 -7.70 -14.40 4.35
N SER A 77 -6.73 -14.71 5.21
CA SER A 77 -6.44 -13.95 6.44
C SER A 77 -5.88 -12.56 6.14
N PHE A 78 -4.90 -12.47 5.24
CA PHE A 78 -4.25 -11.21 4.93
C PHE A 78 -5.02 -10.38 3.90
N SER A 79 -5.83 -11.03 3.04
CA SER A 79 -6.51 -10.40 1.89
C SER A 79 -5.63 -9.35 1.18
N PRO A 80 -4.42 -9.74 0.74
CA PRO A 80 -3.43 -8.78 0.26
C PRO A 80 -3.83 -8.20 -1.10
N ASN A 81 -3.68 -6.88 -1.26
CA ASN A 81 -4.07 -6.18 -2.49
C ASN A 81 -3.07 -6.38 -3.62
N LEU A 82 -1.81 -6.69 -3.29
CA LEU A 82 -0.73 -6.89 -4.27
C LEU A 82 -0.43 -8.36 -4.56
N VAL A 83 -1.37 -9.27 -4.27
CA VAL A 83 -1.17 -10.73 -4.42
C VAL A 83 -0.79 -11.15 -5.85
N GLU A 84 -1.21 -10.39 -6.86
CA GLU A 84 -0.96 -10.69 -8.27
C GLU A 84 0.47 -10.32 -8.72
N ILE A 85 1.12 -9.39 -8.02
CA ILE A 85 2.45 -8.88 -8.38
C ILE A 85 3.54 -9.25 -7.37
N MET A 86 3.17 -9.88 -6.26
CA MET A 86 4.14 -10.39 -5.28
C MET A 86 4.72 -11.74 -5.75
N PRO A 87 6.06 -11.86 -5.82
CA PRO A 87 6.75 -13.07 -6.29
C PRO A 87 6.71 -14.24 -5.28
#